data_AF-A0A6G0HK47-F1
#
_entry.id   AF-A0A6G0HK47-F1
#
_cell.length_a   1.000
_cell.length_b   1.000
_cell.length_c   1.000
_cell.angle_alpha   90.00
_cell.angle_beta   90.00
_cell.angle_gamma   90.00
#
_symmetry.space_group_name_H-M   'P 1'
#
loop_
_entity.id
_entity.type
_entity.pdbx_description
1 polymer ?
#
loop_
_entity_poly.entity_id
_entity_poly.type
_entity_poly.pdbx_seq_one_letter_code
_entity_poly.pdbx_strand_id
1 'polypeptide(L)'
;MMSSCKESSRGHGVPFTGPFISVLLSRLENLLENSIAVNLLVTGILAQLVSYPQPLLRSFLLSTDDHNQPNVRTLYQVLVSVRAQIERFMAARPDYSALVTQAWRFLLVKDQDSKFRECLQSQDGDLILDPSLPNGSVKNALALPPLGVLPPCPPIPPQAKSRVFAIVLYAEFLKELAAIAQEHSIAPDCPDEE
;
A
#
# COMPACT_ATOMS: atom_id res chain seq x y z
N MET A 1 31.93 -41.61 34.81
CA MET A 1 30.84 -42.22 34.01
C MET A 1 29.58 -41.39 34.18
N MET A 2 29.08 -40.86 33.05
CA MET A 2 27.69 -40.45 32.72
C MET A 2 26.93 -39.57 33.74
N SER A 3 26.81 -38.25 33.54
CA SER A 3 25.93 -37.53 32.60
C SER A 3 24.44 -37.87 32.74
N SER A 4 23.66 -36.89 33.20
CA SER A 4 22.30 -36.66 32.70
C SER A 4 21.88 -35.21 32.96
N CYS A 5 22.35 -34.30 32.09
CA CYS A 5 21.66 -33.02 31.91
C CYS A 5 20.38 -33.31 31.12
N LYS A 6 19.25 -33.07 31.77
CA LYS A 6 17.91 -33.23 31.19
C LYS A 6 17.72 -32.15 30.12
N GLU A 7 17.92 -32.53 28.87
CA GLU A 7 17.74 -31.69 27.69
C GLU A 7 16.24 -31.38 27.56
N SER A 8 15.85 -30.14 27.90
CA SER A 8 14.49 -29.67 27.64
C SER A 8 14.34 -29.46 26.13
N SER A 9 13.55 -30.34 25.52
CA SER A 9 12.90 -30.25 24.22
C SER A 9 13.20 -28.96 23.43
N ARG A 10 14.09 -29.08 22.44
CA ARG A 10 14.24 -28.11 21.35
C ARG A 10 12.92 -28.07 20.58
N GLY A 11 12.02 -27.18 21.00
CA GLY A 11 10.91 -26.75 20.16
C GLY A 11 11.50 -26.24 18.85
N HIS A 12 11.05 -26.80 17.73
CA HIS A 12 11.41 -26.33 16.40
C HIS A 12 10.92 -24.88 16.29
N GLY A 13 11.80 -23.93 16.60
CA GLY A 13 11.50 -22.53 16.60
C GLY A 13 11.15 -22.12 15.18
N VAL A 14 9.87 -21.92 14.91
CA VAL A 14 9.44 -21.18 13.73
C VAL A 14 10.19 -19.84 13.81
N PRO A 15 11.00 -19.49 12.80
CA PRO A 15 11.74 -18.25 12.81
C PRO A 15 10.74 -17.10 12.90
N PHE A 16 10.81 -16.41 14.03
CA PHE A 16 9.83 -15.42 14.42
C PHE A 16 10.36 -14.04 14.01
N THR A 17 9.77 -13.46 12.96
CA THR A 17 10.11 -12.14 12.42
C THR A 17 9.57 -10.97 13.27
N GLY A 18 9.20 -11.27 14.53
CA GLY A 18 8.60 -10.31 15.45
C GLY A 18 7.09 -10.17 15.27
N PRO A 19 6.37 -9.69 16.30
CA PRO A 19 4.92 -9.54 16.26
C PRO A 19 4.47 -8.50 15.24
N PHE A 20 5.25 -7.43 15.05
CA PHE A 20 4.92 -6.34 14.14
C PHE A 20 4.86 -6.80 12.67
N ILE A 21 5.95 -7.38 12.16
CA ILE A 21 6.02 -7.89 10.79
C ILE A 21 5.02 -9.02 10.59
N SER A 22 4.87 -9.91 11.57
CA SER A 22 3.88 -11.00 11.51
C SER A 22 2.46 -10.48 11.33
N VAL A 23 2.07 -9.41 12.03
CA VAL A 23 0.75 -8.77 11.89
C VAL A 23 0.62 -8.12 10.51
N LEU A 24 1.63 -7.40 10.04
CA LEU A 24 1.58 -6.77 8.71
C LEU A 24 1.41 -7.81 7.60
N LEU A 25 2.21 -8.88 7.62
CA LEU A 25 2.12 -9.98 6.65
C LEU A 25 0.77 -10.68 6.72
N SER A 26 0.23 -10.90 7.93
CA SER A 26 -1.09 -11.50 8.13
C SER A 26 -2.22 -10.61 7.61
N ARG A 27 -2.12 -9.30 7.83
CA ARG A 27 -3.09 -8.36 7.27
C ARG A 27 -2.99 -8.30 5.74
N LEU A 28 -1.79 -8.31 5.20
CA LEU A 28 -1.58 -8.33 3.75
C LEU A 28 -2.12 -9.63 3.11
N GLU A 29 -1.97 -10.79 3.72
CA GLU A 29 -2.55 -12.03 3.18
C GLU A 29 -4.08 -12.01 3.13
N ASN A 30 -4.70 -11.30 4.07
CA ASN A 30 -6.14 -11.12 4.14
C ASN A 30 -6.60 -9.80 3.46
N LEU A 31 -5.83 -9.29 2.48
CA LEU A 31 -6.11 -8.03 1.79
C LEU A 31 -7.55 -7.96 1.25
N LEU A 32 -8.07 -9.06 0.72
CA LEU A 32 -9.43 -9.11 0.14
C LEU A 32 -10.54 -9.06 1.21
N GLU A 33 -10.23 -9.38 2.45
CA GLU A 33 -11.21 -9.40 3.56
C GLU A 33 -11.18 -8.11 4.39
N ASN A 34 -10.05 -7.44 4.41
CA ASN A 34 -9.89 -6.17 5.11
C ASN A 34 -10.69 -5.04 4.46
N SER A 35 -10.94 -3.99 5.24
CA SER A 35 -11.46 -2.72 4.71
C SER A 35 -10.41 -1.99 3.87
N ILE A 36 -10.88 -1.14 2.96
CA ILE A 36 -9.98 -0.33 2.12
C ILE A 36 -9.02 0.55 2.92
N ALA A 37 -9.47 1.14 4.02
CA ALA A 37 -8.65 1.98 4.88
C ALA A 37 -7.52 1.20 5.56
N VAL A 38 -7.81 -0.02 6.02
CA VAL A 38 -6.79 -0.91 6.60
C VAL A 38 -5.78 -1.32 5.55
N ASN A 39 -6.22 -1.65 4.34
CA ASN A 39 -5.32 -2.02 3.25
C ASN A 39 -4.37 -0.88 2.88
N LEU A 40 -4.88 0.35 2.73
CA LEU A 40 -4.05 1.53 2.48
C LEU A 40 -2.99 1.73 3.57
N LEU A 41 -3.36 1.56 4.84
CA LEU A 41 -2.42 1.69 5.95
C LEU A 41 -1.34 0.60 5.92
N VAL A 42 -1.74 -0.66 5.71
CA VAL A 42 -0.82 -1.80 5.70
C VAL A 42 0.16 -1.70 4.53
N THR A 43 -0.32 -1.38 3.33
CA THR A 43 0.54 -1.20 2.16
C THR A 43 1.47 0.00 2.33
N GLY A 44 0.98 1.11 2.88
CA GLY A 44 1.81 2.29 3.16
C GLY A 44 2.91 2.02 4.19
N ILE A 45 2.59 1.31 5.29
CA ILE A 45 3.60 0.92 6.28
C ILE A 45 4.64 -0.02 5.65
N LEU A 46 4.22 -0.99 4.84
CA LEU A 46 5.14 -1.91 4.17
C LEU A 46 6.02 -1.19 3.15
N ALA A 47 5.45 -0.27 2.35
CA ALA A 47 6.22 0.55 1.42
C ALA A 47 7.29 1.36 2.18
N GLN A 48 6.90 2.01 3.28
CA GLN A 48 7.84 2.76 4.12
C GLN A 48 8.94 1.88 4.71
N LEU A 49 8.59 0.67 5.16
CA LEU A 49 9.56 -0.29 5.69
C LEU A 49 10.60 -0.70 4.65
N VAL A 50 10.15 -0.96 3.42
CA VAL A 50 11.03 -1.35 2.32
C VAL A 50 11.88 -0.18 1.82
N SER A 51 11.41 1.06 1.97
CA SER A 51 12.16 2.26 1.60
C SER A 51 13.29 2.61 2.57
N TYR A 52 13.35 2.04 3.79
CA TYR A 52 14.46 2.32 4.70
C TYR A 52 15.80 1.81 4.15
N PRO A 53 16.91 2.54 4.42
CA PRO A 53 18.24 2.17 3.95
C PRO A 53 18.88 0.99 4.71
N GLN A 54 18.08 0.07 5.26
CA GLN A 54 18.57 -1.07 6.04
C GLN A 54 18.72 -2.31 5.15
N PRO A 55 19.95 -2.79 4.88
CA PRO A 55 20.19 -3.90 3.96
C PRO A 55 19.54 -5.22 4.43
N LEU A 56 19.46 -5.47 5.73
CA LEU A 56 18.80 -6.66 6.29
C LEU A 56 17.29 -6.64 6.08
N LEU A 57 16.65 -5.49 6.29
CA LEU A 57 15.21 -5.34 6.11
C LEU A 57 14.83 -5.44 4.62
N ARG A 58 15.65 -4.84 3.75
CA ARG A 58 15.53 -4.98 2.29
C ARG A 58 15.66 -6.42 1.86
N SER A 59 16.74 -7.10 2.25
CA SER A 59 16.94 -8.50 1.90
C SER A 59 15.75 -9.32 2.41
N PHE A 60 15.30 -9.14 3.64
CA PHE A 60 14.18 -9.92 4.17
C PHE A 60 12.85 -9.67 3.41
N LEU A 61 12.52 -8.42 3.05
CA LEU A 61 11.24 -8.07 2.43
C LEU A 61 11.25 -8.22 0.89
N LEU A 62 12.38 -8.01 0.23
CA LEU A 62 12.51 -8.02 -1.23
C LEU A 62 13.15 -9.30 -1.79
N SER A 63 13.73 -10.17 -0.96
CA SER A 63 14.30 -11.43 -1.49
C SER A 63 13.21 -12.32 -2.06
N THR A 64 13.40 -12.71 -3.32
CA THR A 64 12.60 -13.69 -4.05
C THR A 64 13.24 -15.08 -4.02
N ASP A 65 14.39 -15.24 -3.37
CA ASP A 65 15.09 -16.52 -3.24
C ASP A 65 14.28 -17.49 -2.37
N ASP A 66 13.78 -18.56 -3.00
CA ASP A 66 13.05 -19.67 -2.36
C ASP A 66 13.93 -20.53 -1.43
N HIS A 67 15.23 -20.20 -1.31
CA HIS A 67 16.25 -21.05 -0.68
C HIS A 67 16.59 -20.70 0.77
N ASN A 68 16.00 -19.66 1.36
CA ASN A 68 16.39 -19.24 2.71
C ASN A 68 15.28 -19.52 3.75
N GLN A 69 15.32 -20.75 4.30
CA GLN A 69 14.53 -21.25 5.43
C GLN A 69 13.03 -21.54 5.15
N PRO A 70 12.60 -22.82 5.04
CA PRO A 70 11.20 -23.19 4.77
C PRO A 70 10.20 -22.82 5.88
N ASN A 71 10.70 -22.30 7.01
CA ASN A 71 9.87 -21.95 8.16
C ASN A 71 9.65 -20.43 8.31
N VAL A 72 10.29 -19.56 7.50
CA VAL A 72 10.07 -18.10 7.57
C VAL A 72 9.02 -17.69 6.54
N ARG A 73 7.96 -17.03 7.01
CA ARG A 73 6.96 -16.43 6.14
C ARG A 73 7.48 -15.12 5.55
N THR A 74 7.63 -15.07 4.23
CA THR A 74 8.17 -13.90 3.52
C THR A 74 7.08 -13.04 2.89
N LEU A 75 7.41 -11.78 2.57
CA LEU A 75 6.53 -10.89 1.81
C LEU A 75 6.20 -11.47 0.43
N TYR A 76 7.19 -12.03 -0.26
CA TYR A 76 7.02 -12.68 -1.56
C TYR A 76 5.98 -13.80 -1.52
N GLN A 77 6.07 -14.73 -0.55
CA GLN A 77 5.11 -15.81 -0.38
C GLN A 77 3.68 -15.28 -0.15
N VAL A 78 3.54 -14.22 0.65
CA VAL A 78 2.25 -13.58 0.90
C VAL A 78 1.70 -12.94 -0.38
N LEU A 79 2.52 -12.23 -1.15
CA LEU A 79 2.08 -11.64 -2.42
C LEU A 79 1.62 -12.72 -3.42
N VAL A 80 2.37 -13.81 -3.55
CA VAL A 80 1.98 -14.96 -4.40
C VAL A 80 0.64 -15.57 -3.92
N SER A 81 0.45 -15.73 -2.60
CA SER A 81 -0.81 -16.20 -2.03
C SER A 81 -1.98 -15.27 -2.37
N VAL A 82 -1.82 -13.96 -2.18
CA VAL A 82 -2.84 -12.95 -2.49
C VAL A 82 -3.16 -12.94 -3.98
N ARG A 83 -2.14 -13.02 -4.86
CA ARG A 83 -2.35 -13.14 -6.31
C ARG A 83 -3.22 -14.34 -6.65
N ALA A 84 -2.91 -15.52 -6.09
CA ALA A 84 -3.69 -16.72 -6.35
C ALA A 84 -5.14 -16.60 -5.84
N GLN A 85 -5.37 -15.89 -4.72
CA GLN A 85 -6.71 -15.58 -4.24
C GLN A 85 -7.47 -14.65 -5.21
N ILE A 86 -6.80 -13.63 -5.73
CA ILE A 86 -7.37 -12.70 -6.72
C ILE A 86 -7.74 -13.45 -8.01
N GLU A 87 -6.85 -14.29 -8.53
CA GLU A 87 -7.09 -15.09 -9.73
C GLU A 87 -8.30 -16.03 -9.55
N ARG A 88 -8.39 -16.73 -8.41
CA ARG A 88 -9.56 -17.55 -8.06
C ARG A 88 -10.86 -16.74 -7.98
N PHE A 89 -10.78 -15.55 -7.39
CA PHE A 89 -11.93 -14.65 -7.27
C PHE A 89 -12.43 -14.14 -8.63
N MET A 90 -11.51 -13.76 -9.52
CA MET A 90 -11.85 -13.30 -10.88
C MET A 90 -12.35 -14.45 -11.77
N ALA A 91 -11.76 -15.64 -11.66
CA ALA A 91 -12.19 -16.81 -12.41
C ALA A 91 -13.63 -17.23 -12.06
N ALA A 92 -14.03 -17.08 -10.79
CA ALA A 92 -15.38 -17.38 -10.34
C ALA A 92 -16.43 -16.35 -10.81
N ARG A 93 -16.00 -15.13 -11.20
CA ARG A 93 -16.90 -14.00 -11.49
C ARG A 93 -16.31 -13.05 -12.56
N PRO A 94 -16.51 -13.32 -13.85
CA PRO A 94 -15.89 -12.55 -14.95
C PRO A 94 -16.40 -11.10 -15.07
N ASP A 95 -17.60 -10.82 -14.55
CA ASP A 95 -18.21 -9.48 -14.44
C ASP A 95 -17.42 -8.51 -13.55
N TYR A 96 -16.53 -9.04 -12.69
CA TYR A 96 -15.75 -8.22 -11.76
C TYR A 96 -14.61 -7.48 -12.44
N SER A 97 -14.14 -7.93 -13.61
CA SER A 97 -13.10 -7.23 -14.37
C SER A 97 -13.51 -5.77 -14.68
N ALA A 98 -14.75 -5.57 -15.15
CA ALA A 98 -15.31 -4.25 -15.41
C ALA A 98 -15.45 -3.42 -14.12
N LEU A 99 -15.85 -4.07 -13.01
CA LEU A 99 -15.95 -3.41 -11.70
C LEU A 99 -14.57 -2.97 -11.18
N VAL A 100 -13.52 -3.76 -11.38
CA VAL A 100 -12.13 -3.41 -11.03
C VAL A 100 -11.67 -2.20 -11.83
N THR A 101 -11.93 -2.17 -13.14
CA THR A 101 -11.63 -1.00 -13.98
C THR A 101 -12.40 0.24 -13.49
N GLN A 102 -13.67 0.09 -13.13
CA GLN A 102 -14.49 1.20 -12.64
C GLN A 102 -14.01 1.70 -11.27
N ALA A 103 -13.63 0.79 -10.37
CA ALA A 103 -13.05 1.11 -9.07
C ALA A 103 -11.71 1.84 -9.20
N TRP A 104 -10.86 1.41 -10.13
CA TRP A 104 -9.59 2.11 -10.44
C TRP A 104 -9.84 3.55 -10.89
N ARG A 105 -10.76 3.77 -11.84
CA ARG A 105 -11.13 5.13 -12.28
C ARG A 105 -11.66 5.98 -11.13
N PHE A 106 -12.49 5.40 -10.27
CA PHE A 106 -13.02 6.09 -9.10
C PHE A 106 -11.90 6.52 -8.13
N LEU A 107 -10.95 5.63 -7.83
CA LEU A 107 -9.81 5.97 -6.97
C LEU A 107 -8.93 7.04 -7.61
N LEU A 108 -8.68 6.96 -8.92
CA LEU A 108 -7.89 7.94 -9.65
C LEU A 108 -8.53 9.34 -9.61
N VAL A 109 -9.84 9.44 -9.81
CA VAL A 109 -10.55 10.73 -9.71
C VAL A 109 -10.51 11.27 -8.28
N LYS A 110 -10.66 10.42 -7.26
CA LYS A 110 -10.56 10.84 -5.86
C LYS A 110 -9.16 11.32 -5.47
N ASP A 111 -8.11 10.68 -5.98
CA ASP A 111 -6.73 11.12 -5.77
C ASP A 111 -6.52 12.53 -6.33
N GLN A 112 -7.00 12.78 -7.56
CA GLN A 112 -6.90 14.09 -8.20
C GLN A 112 -7.73 15.17 -7.48
N ASP A 113 -8.94 14.85 -7.02
CA ASP A 113 -9.76 15.76 -6.22
C ASP A 113 -9.08 16.11 -4.89
N SER A 114 -8.44 15.13 -4.23
CA SER A 114 -7.69 15.38 -2.99
C SER A 114 -6.50 16.30 -3.21
N LYS A 115 -5.73 16.09 -4.29
CA LYS A 115 -4.57 16.91 -4.66
C LYS A 115 -4.98 18.32 -5.07
N PHE A 116 -6.11 18.46 -5.77
CA PHE A 116 -6.66 19.77 -6.12
C PHE A 116 -7.11 20.54 -4.87
N ARG A 117 -7.77 19.87 -3.92
CA ARG A 117 -8.18 20.48 -2.65
C ARG A 117 -6.98 20.85 -1.77
N GLU A 118 -5.94 20.03 -1.74
CA GLU A 118 -4.69 20.30 -1.02
C GLU A 118 -3.93 21.47 -1.63
N CYS A 119 -3.92 21.61 -2.96
CA CYS A 119 -3.34 22.76 -3.68
C CYS A 119 -4.09 24.08 -3.39
N LEU A 120 -5.42 24.05 -3.30
CA LEU A 120 -6.20 25.22 -2.88
C LEU A 120 -5.94 25.60 -1.41
N GLN A 121 -5.72 24.61 -0.54
CA GLN A 121 -5.42 24.86 0.88
C GLN A 121 -3.99 25.35 1.10
N SER A 122 -3.01 24.89 0.32
CA SER A 122 -1.63 25.37 0.41
C SER A 122 -1.45 26.79 -0.16
N GLN A 123 -2.39 27.27 -0.98
CA GLN A 123 -2.39 28.63 -1.50
C GLN A 123 -3.09 29.66 -0.59
N ASP A 124 -3.87 29.22 0.41
CA ASP A 124 -4.59 30.11 1.35
C ASP A 124 -3.71 30.63 2.51
N GLY A 125 -2.40 30.31 2.50
CA GLY A 125 -1.43 30.69 3.53
C GLY A 125 -0.69 32.01 3.30
N ASP A 126 -0.90 32.71 2.17
CA ASP A 126 -0.14 33.92 1.81
C ASP A 126 -1.03 35.12 1.43
N LEU A 127 -2.23 35.21 2.00
CA LEU A 127 -3.00 36.44 1.99
C LEU A 127 -2.49 37.36 3.10
N ILE A 128 -1.41 38.09 2.79
CA ILE A 128 -1.10 39.34 3.47
C ILE A 128 -2.36 40.20 3.37
N LEU A 129 -3.06 40.37 4.50
CA LEU A 129 -4.13 41.33 4.64
C LEU A 129 -3.53 42.73 4.52
N ASP A 130 -3.53 43.30 3.32
CA ASP A 130 -3.31 44.73 3.12
C ASP A 130 -4.58 45.47 3.59
N PRO A 131 -4.56 46.26 4.68
CA PRO A 131 -5.74 46.90 5.25
C PRO A 131 -6.28 48.10 4.45
N SER A 132 -5.78 48.35 3.23
CA SER A 132 -5.93 49.68 2.60
C SER A 132 -6.91 49.80 1.43
N LEU A 133 -7.72 48.78 1.07
CA LEU A 133 -8.65 48.89 -0.07
C LEU A 133 -10.15 48.77 0.29
N PRO A 134 -10.99 49.74 -0.14
CA PRO A 134 -12.42 49.71 0.11
C PRO A 134 -13.14 48.77 -0.87
N ASN A 135 -13.90 47.86 -0.29
CA ASN A 135 -15.16 47.27 -0.76
C ASN A 135 -15.27 46.85 -2.25
N GLY A 136 -15.14 45.55 -2.48
CA GLY A 136 -16.07 44.80 -3.33
C GLY A 136 -16.03 45.04 -4.84
N SER A 137 -15.02 44.51 -5.53
CA SER A 137 -15.15 44.10 -6.95
C SER A 137 -13.91 43.32 -7.40
N VAL A 138 -13.94 41.98 -7.28
CA VAL A 138 -12.99 41.12 -7.99
C VAL A 138 -13.64 40.65 -9.29
N LYS A 139 -13.37 41.38 -10.37
CA LYS A 139 -13.57 40.90 -11.74
C LYS A 139 -12.25 40.19 -12.10
N ASN A 140 -12.32 38.91 -12.42
CA ASN A 140 -11.22 37.97 -12.77
C ASN A 140 -10.99 36.81 -11.79
N ALA A 141 -12.04 36.29 -11.16
CA ALA A 141 -12.07 34.83 -10.99
C ALA A 141 -12.42 34.26 -12.37
N LEU A 142 -11.42 33.73 -13.09
CA LEU A 142 -11.70 32.84 -14.23
C LEU A 142 -12.66 31.79 -13.69
N ALA A 143 -13.87 31.72 -14.26
CA ALA A 143 -14.85 30.73 -13.90
C ALA A 143 -14.19 29.35 -14.05
N LEU A 144 -13.86 28.74 -12.91
CA LEU A 144 -13.36 27.38 -12.86
C LEU A 144 -14.37 26.51 -13.62
N PRO A 145 -13.90 25.58 -14.48
CA PRO A 145 -14.80 24.64 -15.13
C PRO A 145 -15.63 23.94 -14.04
N PRO A 146 -16.91 23.63 -14.31
CA PRO A 146 -17.78 23.06 -13.29
C PRO A 146 -17.11 21.81 -12.73
N LEU A 147 -16.95 21.77 -11.40
CA LEU A 147 -16.52 20.60 -10.63
C LEU A 147 -17.08 19.37 -11.31
N GLY A 148 -16.22 18.62 -11.99
CA GLY A 148 -16.62 17.42 -12.72
C GLY A 148 -17.30 16.53 -11.71
N VAL A 149 -18.61 16.37 -11.86
CA VAL A 149 -19.48 15.55 -11.01
C VAL A 149 -18.71 14.30 -10.66
N LEU A 150 -18.30 14.18 -9.39
CA LEU A 150 -17.60 13.01 -8.89
C LEU A 150 -18.40 11.80 -9.40
N PRO A 151 -17.81 10.90 -10.20
CA PRO A 151 -18.55 9.78 -10.74
C PRO A 151 -19.23 9.09 -9.56
N PRO A 152 -20.56 8.92 -9.58
CA PRO A 152 -21.24 8.22 -8.50
C PRO A 152 -20.51 6.90 -8.29
N CYS A 153 -20.24 6.56 -7.02
CA CYS A 153 -19.58 5.31 -6.67
C CYS A 153 -20.16 4.22 -7.58
N PRO A 154 -19.31 3.48 -8.30
CA PRO A 154 -19.80 2.39 -9.14
C PRO A 154 -20.79 1.55 -8.33
N PRO A 155 -21.90 1.06 -8.91
CA PRO A 155 -22.86 0.20 -8.23
C PRO A 155 -22.23 -1.17 -7.99
N ILE A 156 -21.16 -1.20 -7.21
CA ILE A 156 -20.49 -2.39 -6.74
C ILE A 156 -21.35 -2.87 -5.58
N PRO A 157 -21.78 -4.15 -5.58
CA PRO A 157 -22.45 -4.74 -4.44
C PRO A 157 -21.65 -4.44 -3.16
N PRO A 158 -22.27 -4.03 -2.05
CA PRO A 158 -21.56 -3.65 -0.83
C PRO A 158 -20.64 -4.77 -0.31
N GLN A 159 -21.06 -6.02 -0.51
CA GLN A 159 -20.28 -7.24 -0.24
C GLN A 159 -19.01 -7.42 -1.11
N ALA A 160 -18.99 -6.83 -2.31
CA ALA A 160 -17.89 -6.92 -3.26
C ALA A 160 -16.98 -5.69 -3.24
N LYS A 161 -17.48 -4.57 -2.71
CA LYS A 161 -16.82 -3.26 -2.74
C LYS A 161 -15.39 -3.33 -2.19
N SER A 162 -15.20 -3.93 -1.01
CA SER A 162 -13.87 -4.04 -0.39
C SER A 162 -12.89 -4.85 -1.25
N ARG A 163 -13.35 -5.98 -1.82
CA ARG A 163 -12.53 -6.88 -2.64
C ARG A 163 -12.09 -6.22 -3.93
N VAL A 164 -13.01 -5.55 -4.62
CA VAL A 164 -12.71 -4.87 -5.89
C VAL A 164 -11.66 -3.76 -5.68
N PHE A 165 -11.80 -2.94 -4.64
CA PHE A 165 -10.78 -1.93 -4.34
C PHE A 165 -9.47 -2.54 -3.83
N ALA A 166 -9.51 -3.64 -3.07
CA ALA A 166 -8.31 -4.35 -2.63
C ALA A 166 -7.50 -4.91 -3.82
N ILE A 167 -8.16 -5.39 -4.88
CA ILE A 167 -7.49 -5.84 -6.12
C ILE A 167 -6.77 -4.67 -6.79
N VAL A 168 -7.41 -3.50 -6.86
CA VAL A 168 -6.78 -2.30 -7.41
C VAL A 168 -5.55 -1.92 -6.56
N LEU A 169 -5.70 -1.87 -5.25
CA LEU A 169 -4.57 -1.56 -4.35
C LEU A 169 -3.43 -2.56 -4.46
N TYR A 170 -3.73 -3.85 -4.57
CA TYR A 170 -2.70 -4.88 -4.75
C TYR A 170 -1.85 -4.59 -5.98
N ALA A 171 -2.48 -4.25 -7.10
CA ALA A 171 -1.77 -3.91 -8.34
C ALA A 171 -0.93 -2.63 -8.21
N GLU A 172 -1.45 -1.60 -7.56
CA GLU A 172 -0.69 -0.36 -7.31
C GLU A 172 0.49 -0.60 -6.37
N PHE A 173 0.29 -1.36 -5.29
CA PHE A 173 1.33 -1.69 -4.33
C PHE A 173 2.46 -2.52 -4.95
N LEU A 174 2.16 -3.47 -5.84
CA LEU A 174 3.20 -4.20 -6.57
C LEU A 174 4.08 -3.28 -7.44
N LYS A 175 3.48 -2.27 -8.10
CA LYS A 175 4.23 -1.30 -8.90
C LYS A 175 5.12 -0.43 -8.01
N GLU A 176 4.61 -0.01 -6.87
CA GLU A 176 5.38 0.75 -5.87
C GLU A 176 6.56 -0.08 -5.34
N LEU A 177 6.33 -1.33 -4.94
CA LEU A 177 7.39 -2.24 -4.49
C LEU A 177 8.45 -2.45 -5.58
N ALA A 178 8.04 -2.64 -6.83
CA ALA A 178 8.96 -2.79 -7.95
C ALA A 178 9.81 -1.52 -8.17
N ALA A 179 9.21 -0.34 -8.04
CA ALA A 179 9.92 0.92 -8.13
C ALA A 179 10.95 1.09 -7.01
N ILE A 180 10.58 0.78 -5.75
CA ILE A 180 11.48 0.85 -4.60
C ILE A 180 12.63 -0.16 -4.76
N ALA A 181 12.34 -1.39 -5.19
CA ALA A 181 13.37 -2.39 -5.44
C ALA A 181 14.36 -1.95 -6.54
N GLN A 182 13.86 -1.32 -7.59
CA GLN A 182 14.69 -0.76 -8.66
C GLN A 182 15.56 0.40 -8.16
N GLU A 183 15.00 1.31 -7.36
CA GLU A 183 15.76 2.42 -6.74
C GLU A 183 16.92 1.88 -5.88
N HIS A 184 16.67 0.87 -5.07
CA HIS A 184 17.71 0.25 -4.24
C HIS A 184 18.78 -0.49 -5.05
N SER A 185 18.47 -0.94 -6.28
CA SER A 185 19.45 -1.58 -7.17
C SER A 185 20.41 -0.58 -7.82
N ILE A 186 20.03 0.70 -7.91
CA ILE A 186 20.85 1.76 -8.52
C ILE A 186 21.50 2.67 -7.49
N ALA A 187 20.97 2.72 -6.27
CA ALA A 187 21.57 3.46 -5.17
C ALA A 187 22.90 2.79 -4.79
N PRO A 188 24.03 3.52 -4.77
CA PRO A 188 25.27 2.97 -4.26
C PRO A 188 25.09 2.60 -2.78
N ASP A 189 25.60 1.45 -2.36
CA ASP A 189 25.79 1.16 -0.93
C ASP A 189 26.68 2.28 -0.36
N CYS A 190 26.09 3.26 0.31
CA CYS A 190 26.88 4.27 1.03
C CYS A 190 27.67 3.53 2.11
N PRO A 191 29.02 3.56 2.07
CA PRO A 191 29.82 2.96 3.12
C PRO A 191 29.92 3.96 4.27
N ASP A 192 28.85 4.13 5.05
CA ASP A 192 28.88 4.92 6.27
C ASP A 192 28.41 4.05 7.45
N GLU A 193 29.24 3.08 7.85
CA GLU A 193 29.32 2.61 9.23
C GLU A 193 30.82 2.37 9.55
N GLU A 194 31.49 3.42 10.03
CA GLU A 194 32.74 3.35 10.80
C GLU A 194 32.43 3.21 12.30
#